data_AF-A0A7S1HDL9-F1
#
_entry.id   AF-A0A7S1HDL9-F1
#
_cell.length_a   1.000
_cell.length_b   1.000
_cell.length_c   1.000
_cell.angle_alpha   90.00
_cell.angle_beta   90.00
_cell.angle_gamma   90.00
#
_symmetry.space_group_name_H-M   'P 1'
#
loop_
_entity.id
_entity.type
_entity.pdbx_description
1 polymer ?
#
loop_
_entity_poly.entity_id
_entity_poly.type
_entity_poly.pdbx_seq_one_letter_code
_entity_poly.pdbx_strand_id
1 'polypeptide(L)'
;AVMSLERGDPSLGGQNVGLIANAYARRGKRDPEMFEFLGQVAMGLQHMDAQAISNLLNAFVTTGSHTPPLFDHLARACLRVPPEGFAPQAIATIVNAYARAGAR
;
A
#
# COMPACT_ATOMS: atom_id res chain seq x y z
N ALA A 1 31.65 -14.41 5.91
CA ALA A 1 31.59 -12.96 6.13
C ALA A 1 30.65 -12.35 5.10
N VAL A 2 29.46 -11.96 5.56
CA VAL A 2 28.64 -10.82 5.12
C VAL A 2 28.72 -10.46 3.62
N MET A 3 27.91 -11.09 2.75
CA MET A 3 27.64 -10.54 1.39
C MET A 3 26.56 -11.30 0.57
N SER A 4 25.38 -11.62 1.13
CA SER A 4 24.24 -12.11 0.30
C SER A 4 22.83 -11.82 0.83
N LEU A 5 22.67 -10.90 1.79
CA LEU A 5 21.36 -10.61 2.41
C LEU A 5 20.60 -9.46 1.70
N GLU A 6 20.53 -9.45 0.36
CA GLU A 6 19.94 -8.34 -0.41
C GLU A 6 18.79 -8.71 -1.36
N ARG A 7 18.10 -9.83 -1.17
CA ARG A 7 16.86 -10.06 -1.93
C ARG A 7 15.77 -10.54 -1.00
N GLY A 8 14.91 -9.61 -0.59
CA GLY A 8 13.62 -9.94 -0.01
C GLY A 8 12.89 -10.94 -0.92
N ASP A 9 12.08 -11.80 -0.32
CA ASP A 9 11.32 -12.83 -1.03
C ASP A 9 10.60 -12.21 -2.26
N PRO A 10 11.01 -12.55 -3.50
CA PRO A 10 10.45 -11.97 -4.72
C PRO A 10 8.96 -12.31 -4.95
N SER A 11 8.37 -13.19 -4.16
CA SER A 11 7.03 -13.75 -4.41
C SER A 11 5.86 -12.82 -4.05
N LEU A 12 6.09 -11.72 -3.34
CA LEU A 12 5.07 -10.72 -3.03
C LEU A 12 5.47 -9.32 -3.51
N GLY A 13 5.45 -9.12 -4.83
CA GLY A 13 5.54 -7.77 -5.41
C GLY A 13 4.39 -6.86 -4.94
N GLY A 14 4.52 -5.54 -5.14
CA GLY A 14 3.54 -4.56 -4.65
C GLY A 14 2.10 -4.82 -5.08
N GLN A 15 1.90 -5.38 -6.27
CA GLN A 15 0.58 -5.79 -6.74
C GLN A 15 -0.04 -6.87 -5.83
N ASN A 16 0.72 -7.91 -5.47
CA ASN A 16 0.23 -9.01 -4.61
C ASN A 16 -0.12 -8.48 -3.21
N VAL A 17 0.75 -7.64 -2.64
CA VAL A 17 0.55 -7.04 -1.31
C VAL A 17 -0.69 -6.16 -1.28
N GLY A 18 -0.87 -5.31 -2.30
CA GLY A 18 -2.07 -4.49 -2.45
C GLY A 18 -3.36 -5.31 -2.61
N LEU A 19 -3.32 -6.39 -3.41
CA LEU A 19 -4.47 -7.27 -3.59
C LEU A 19 -4.86 -8.00 -2.28
N ILE A 20 -3.87 -8.51 -1.54
CA ILE A 20 -4.11 -9.16 -0.24
C ILE A 20 -4.73 -8.18 0.74
N ALA A 21 -4.15 -6.99 0.91
CA ALA A 21 -4.68 -5.96 1.81
C ALA A 21 -6.13 -5.58 1.45
N ASN A 22 -6.41 -5.38 0.17
CA ASN A 22 -7.75 -5.02 -0.31
C ASN A 22 -8.76 -6.15 -0.10
N ALA A 23 -8.36 -7.42 -0.25
CA ALA A 23 -9.21 -8.57 0.01
C ALA A 23 -9.64 -8.67 1.49
N TYR A 24 -8.70 -8.45 2.42
CA TYR A 24 -8.99 -8.39 3.86
C TYR A 24 -9.96 -7.24 4.18
N ALA A 25 -9.68 -6.04 3.67
CA ALA A 25 -10.51 -4.85 3.89
C ALA A 25 -11.95 -5.05 3.39
N ARG A 26 -12.13 -5.62 2.19
CA ARG A 26 -13.46 -5.89 1.60
C ARG A 26 -14.30 -6.90 2.38
N ARG A 27 -13.65 -7.79 3.13
CA ARG A 27 -14.35 -8.78 3.98
C ARG A 27 -14.67 -8.23 5.37
N GLY A 28 -14.36 -6.95 5.65
CA GLY A 28 -14.56 -6.34 6.96
C GLY A 28 -13.69 -6.97 8.06
N LYS A 29 -12.71 -7.80 7.68
CA LYS A 29 -11.81 -8.45 8.63
C LYS A 29 -10.71 -7.46 8.99
N ARG A 30 -10.88 -6.83 10.15
CA ARG A 30 -9.79 -6.10 10.80
C ARG A 30 -8.91 -7.12 11.50
N ASP A 31 -7.76 -7.38 10.90
CA ASP A 31 -6.70 -8.21 11.47
C ASP A 31 -5.48 -7.30 11.69
N PRO A 32 -5.31 -6.74 12.91
CA PRO A 32 -4.26 -5.78 13.18
C PRO A 32 -2.86 -6.31 12.89
N GLU A 33 -2.58 -7.57 13.26
CA GLU A 33 -1.27 -8.21 13.05
C GLU A 33 -0.99 -8.38 11.54
N MET A 34 -1.98 -8.82 10.78
CA MET A 34 -1.85 -8.92 9.32
C MET A 34 -1.61 -7.56 8.67
N PHE A 35 -2.31 -6.51 9.10
CA PHE A 35 -2.11 -5.16 8.56
C PHE A 35 -0.78 -4.53 8.98
N GLU A 36 -0.28 -4.84 10.17
CA GLU A 36 1.08 -4.47 10.58
C GLU A 36 2.12 -5.13 9.67
N PHE A 37 2.00 -6.44 9.46
CA PHE A 37 2.88 -7.19 8.55
C PHE A 37 2.84 -6.64 7.12
N LEU A 38 1.64 -6.45 6.55
CA LEU A 38 1.49 -5.89 5.21
C LEU A 38 2.06 -4.46 5.10
N GLY A 39 1.96 -3.68 6.17
CA GLY A 39 2.53 -2.34 6.25
C GLY A 39 4.06 -2.38 6.20
N GLN A 40 4.69 -3.29 6.96
CA GLN A 40 6.13 -3.50 6.93
C GLN A 40 6.61 -3.98 5.55
N VAL A 41 5.90 -4.93 4.93
CA VAL A 41 6.21 -5.38 3.57
C VAL A 41 6.11 -4.22 2.59
N ALA A 42 5.01 -3.45 2.63
CA ALA A 42 4.83 -2.29 1.75
C ALA A 42 5.94 -1.25 1.90
N MET A 43 6.39 -0.97 3.13
CA MET A 43 7.50 -0.06 3.41
C MET A 43 8.85 -0.53 2.83
N GLY A 44 9.02 -1.85 2.63
CA GLY A 44 10.21 -2.44 2.01
C GLY A 44 10.21 -2.42 0.49
N LEU A 45 9.07 -2.17 -0.15
CA LEU A 45 8.94 -2.19 -1.61
C LEU A 45 9.50 -0.91 -2.22
N GLN A 46 10.45 -1.08 -3.15
CA GLN A 46 11.08 0.05 -3.86
C GLN A 46 10.22 0.60 -5.00
N HIS A 47 9.44 -0.29 -5.65
CA HIS A 47 8.62 0.04 -6.81
C HIS A 47 7.22 -0.53 -6.64
N MET A 48 6.21 0.31 -6.86
CA MET A 48 4.81 -0.05 -6.86
C MET A 48 4.12 0.71 -8.00
N ASP A 49 3.21 0.05 -8.70
CA ASP A 49 2.34 0.73 -9.67
C ASP A 49 1.22 1.50 -8.95
N ALA A 50 0.53 2.38 -9.69
CA ALA A 50 -0.56 3.19 -9.14
C ALA A 50 -1.69 2.33 -8.56
N GLN A 51 -1.95 1.16 -9.14
CA GLN A 51 -3.02 0.28 -8.68
C GLN A 51 -2.69 -0.33 -7.32
N ALA A 52 -1.48 -0.86 -7.14
CA ALA A 52 -0.97 -1.38 -5.88
C ALA A 52 -1.04 -0.32 -4.77
N ILE A 53 -0.57 0.90 -5.06
CA ILE A 53 -0.61 2.01 -4.11
C ILE A 53 -2.07 2.34 -3.74
N SER A 54 -2.96 2.45 -4.73
CA SER A 54 -4.37 2.76 -4.49
C SER A 54 -5.06 1.69 -3.65
N ASN A 55 -4.75 0.41 -3.88
CA ASN A 55 -5.30 -0.71 -3.12
C ASN A 55 -4.82 -0.69 -1.68
N LEU A 56 -3.53 -0.43 -1.44
CA LEU A 56 -2.97 -0.32 -0.10
C LEU A 56 -3.62 0.84 0.66
N LEU A 57 -3.59 2.05 0.09
CA LEU A 57 -4.20 3.23 0.72
C LEU A 57 -5.67 2.99 1.09
N ASN A 58 -6.46 2.44 0.17
CA ASN A 58 -7.87 2.15 0.42
C ASN A 58 -8.06 1.07 1.50
N ALA A 59 -7.24 0.01 1.49
CA ALA A 59 -7.32 -1.04 2.49
C ALA A 59 -7.02 -0.51 3.89
N PHE A 60 -5.88 0.18 4.06
CA PHE A 60 -5.42 0.71 5.35
C PHE A 60 -6.35 1.78 5.93
N VAL A 61 -6.90 2.68 5.11
CA VAL A 61 -7.88 3.65 5.62
C VAL A 61 -9.20 2.96 5.96
N THR A 62 -9.63 1.95 5.20
CA THR A 62 -10.90 1.25 5.44
C THR A 62 -10.87 0.44 6.73
N THR A 63 -9.77 -0.24 7.03
CA THR A 63 -9.60 -0.99 8.27
C THR A 63 -9.20 -0.14 9.47
N GLY A 64 -8.85 1.13 9.24
CA GLY A 64 -8.39 2.03 10.31
C GLY A 64 -6.98 1.70 10.79
N SER A 65 -6.19 0.98 9.98
CA SER A 65 -4.81 0.60 10.30
C SER A 65 -3.77 1.53 9.64
N HIS A 66 -4.22 2.61 8.99
CA HIS A 66 -3.32 3.60 8.40
C HIS A 66 -2.49 4.30 9.47
N THR A 67 -1.22 4.57 9.15
CA THR A 67 -0.31 5.35 9.99
C THR A 67 0.31 6.46 9.13
N PRO A 68 0.67 7.62 9.72
CA PRO A 68 1.31 8.69 8.96
C PRO A 68 2.57 8.21 8.21
N PRO A 69 3.51 7.44 8.79
CA PRO A 69 4.69 6.98 8.08
C PRO A 69 4.39 6.11 6.85
N LEU A 70 3.39 5.22 6.95
CA LEU A 70 2.98 4.38 5.82
C LEU A 70 2.35 5.23 4.70
N PHE A 71 1.48 6.17 5.06
CA PHE A 71 0.82 7.04 4.08
C PHE A 71 1.82 7.99 3.42
N ASP A 72 2.81 8.50 4.14
CA ASP A 72 3.89 9.31 3.57
C ASP A 72 4.76 8.49 2.61
N HIS A 73 5.06 7.24 2.96
CA HIS A 73 5.80 6.33 2.08
C HIS A 73 5.03 6.08 0.77
N LEU A 74 3.73 5.77 0.87
CA LEU A 74 2.87 5.54 -0.30
C LEU A 74 2.69 6.82 -1.15
N ALA A 75 2.65 8.00 -0.53
CA ALA A 75 2.64 9.28 -1.26
C ALA A 75 3.93 9.45 -2.08
N ARG A 76 5.09 9.16 -1.48
CA ARG A 76 6.38 9.20 -2.18
C ARG A 76 6.47 8.15 -3.29
N ALA A 77 5.85 6.99 -3.10
CA ALA A 77 5.75 5.97 -4.15
C ALA A 77 4.93 6.48 -5.34
N CYS A 78 3.82 7.21 -5.12
CA CYS A 78 3.05 7.83 -6.20
C CYS A 78 3.90 8.77 -7.07
N LEU A 79 4.79 9.56 -6.45
CA LEU A 79 5.66 10.50 -7.17
C LEU A 79 6.67 9.81 -8.10
N ARG A 80 6.89 8.50 -7.94
CA ARG A 80 7.77 7.70 -8.80
C ARG A 80 7.01 7.02 -9.95
N VAL A 81 5.68 7.04 -9.93
CA VAL A 81 4.86 6.46 -11.00
C VAL A 81 4.72 7.50 -12.12
N PRO A 82 5.03 7.15 -13.38
CA PRO A 82 4.79 8.03 -14.52
C PRO A 82 3.31 8.41 -14.65
N PRO A 83 2.97 9.63 -15.13
CA PRO A 83 1.57 10.06 -15.29
C PRO A 83 0.69 9.07 -16.06
N GLU A 84 1.22 8.45 -17.11
CA GLU A 84 0.56 7.44 -17.94
C GLU A 84 0.26 6.12 -17.19
N GLY A 85 0.95 5.87 -16.08
CA GLY A 85 0.71 4.72 -15.21
C GLY A 85 -0.53 4.87 -14.32
N PHE A 86 -1.16 6.05 -14.30
CA PHE A 86 -2.36 6.30 -13.51
C PHE A 86 -3.64 6.10 -14.31
N ALA A 87 -4.32 4.99 -14.06
CA ALA A 87 -5.73 4.88 -14.42
C ALA A 87 -6.57 5.88 -13.59
N PRO A 88 -7.63 6.50 -14.16
CA PRO A 88 -8.48 7.45 -13.43
C PRO A 88 -9.02 6.91 -12.10
N GLN A 89 -9.35 5.62 -12.06
CA GLN A 89 -9.82 4.95 -10.85
C GLN A 89 -8.76 4.92 -9.75
N ALA A 90 -7.48 4.74 -10.08
CA ALA A 90 -6.39 4.74 -9.11
C ALA A 90 -6.26 6.12 -8.48
N ILE A 91 -6.29 7.19 -9.29
CA ILE A 91 -6.26 8.59 -8.81
C ILE A 91 -7.42 8.86 -7.85
N ALA A 92 -8.65 8.56 -8.27
CA ALA A 92 -9.84 8.78 -7.45
C ALA A 92 -9.76 8.05 -6.10
N THR A 93 -9.26 6.81 -6.12
CA THR A 93 -9.11 5.97 -4.93
C THR A 93 -8.04 6.52 -3.98
N ILE A 94 -6.90 6.95 -4.52
CA ILE A 94 -5.81 7.56 -3.75
C ILE A 94 -6.31 8.83 -3.06
N VAL A 95 -6.91 9.76 -3.80
CA VAL A 95 -7.41 11.04 -3.27
C VAL A 95 -8.47 10.80 -2.19
N ASN A 96 -9.43 9.91 -2.43
CA ASN A 96 -10.45 9.55 -1.45
C ASN A 96 -9.84 8.94 -0.17
N ALA A 97 -8.80 8.12 -0.30
CA ALA A 97 -8.14 7.52 0.86
C ALA A 97 -7.47 8.58 1.75
N TYR A 98 -6.75 9.57 1.18
CA TYR A 98 -6.19 10.68 1.94
C TYR A 98 -7.26 11.57 2.57
N ALA A 99 -8.34 11.87 1.85
CA ALA A 99 -9.46 12.64 2.38
C ALA A 99 -10.09 11.95 3.61
N ARG A 100 -10.28 10.63 3.55
CA ARG A 100 -10.81 9.83 4.66
C ARG A 100 -9.86 9.69 5.83
N ALA A 101 -8.55 9.68 5.58
CA ALA A 101 -7.54 9.63 6.64
C ALA A 101 -7.46 10.96 7.41
N GLY A 102 -7.59 12.10 6.73
CA GLY A 102 -7.61 13.42 7.38
C GLY A 102 -8.92 13.77 8.09
N ALA A 103 -10.01 13.07 7.79
CA ALA A 103 -11.31 13.25 8.44
C ALA A 103 -11.50 12.41 9.71
N ARG A 104 -10.50 11.62 10.11
CA ARG A 104 -10.51 10.72 11.27
C ARG A 104 -9.50 11.19 12.31
#